data_AF-A0AAN4W0P9-F1
#
_entry.id   AF-A0AAN4W0P9-F1
#
_cell.length_a   1.000
_cell.length_b   1.000
_cell.length_c   1.000
_cell.angle_alpha   90.00
_cell.angle_beta   90.00
_cell.angle_gamma   90.00
#
_symmetry.space_group_name_H-M   'P 1'
#
loop_
_entity.id
_entity.type
_entity.pdbx_description
1 polymer ?
#
loop_
_entity_poly.entity_id
_entity_poly.type
_entity_poly.pdbx_seq_one_letter_code
_entity_poly.pdbx_strand_id
1 'polypeptide(L)'
;MENPDLSLQNLNSLLIFMGLAVSFSSLQDSARVQNKFLKRIWRHPIKGKILIAIICIQILFLLSFGLFGYYFKKDVATKDIFIGVMVFGIGMFGYLKTAIEIFDHHRIDKNE
;
A
#
# COMPACT_ATOMS: atom_id res chain seq x y z
N MET A 1 22.91 2.35 25.65
CA MET A 1 22.96 3.33 24.53
C MET A 1 22.53 2.58 23.29
N GLU A 2 21.37 2.92 22.73
CA GLU A 2 20.83 2.27 21.53
C GLU A 2 21.71 2.61 20.33
N ASN A 3 22.11 1.61 19.54
CA ASN A 3 22.95 1.83 18.36
C ASN A 3 22.06 2.38 17.23
N PRO A 4 22.27 3.63 16.77
CA PRO A 4 21.42 4.24 15.76
C PRO A 4 21.39 3.42 14.46
N ASP A 5 22.49 2.79 14.07
CA ASP A 5 22.55 1.97 12.85
C ASP A 5 21.66 0.72 12.93
N LEU A 6 21.56 0.12 14.12
CA LEU A 6 20.68 -1.03 14.37
C LEU A 6 19.20 -0.62 14.27
N SER A 7 18.84 0.56 14.75
CA SER A 7 17.47 1.08 14.67
C SER A 7 17.04 1.31 13.21
N LEU A 8 17.94 1.80 12.35
CA LEU A 8 17.69 2.03 10.93
C LEU A 8 17.51 0.71 10.16
N GLN A 9 18.31 -0.31 10.47
CA GLN A 9 18.17 -1.65 9.88
C GLN A 9 16.84 -2.32 10.28
N ASN A 10 16.43 -2.18 11.53
CA ASN A 10 15.15 -2.69 12.01
C ASN A 10 13.98 -1.99 11.32
N LEU A 11 14.06 -0.67 11.12
CA LEU A 11 13.06 0.09 10.38
C LEU A 11 12.95 -0.37 8.93
N ASN A 12 14.08 -0.58 8.24
CA ASN A 12 14.07 -1.11 6.88
C ASN A 12 13.40 -2.49 6.81
N SER A 13 13.78 -3.40 7.71
CA SER A 13 13.18 -4.74 7.81
C SER A 13 11.68 -4.65 8.05
N LEU A 14 11.22 -3.76 8.92
CA LEU A 14 9.80 -3.52 9.18
C LEU A 14 9.07 -3.04 7.93
N LEU A 15 9.64 -2.10 7.16
CA LEU A 15 9.04 -1.62 5.90
C LEU A 15 8.89 -2.76 4.87
N ILE A 16 9.94 -3.58 4.72
CA ILE A 16 9.92 -4.75 3.84
C ILE A 16 8.83 -5.73 4.27
N PHE A 17 8.79 -6.10 5.55
CA PHE A 17 7.80 -7.04 6.08
C PHE A 17 6.37 -6.50 6.00
N MET A 18 6.16 -5.19 6.22
CA MET A 18 4.85 -4.58 5.99
C MET A 18 4.44 -4.68 4.52
N GLY A 19 5.37 -4.48 3.58
CA GLY A 19 5.07 -4.61 2.15
C GLY A 19 4.62 -6.03 1.80
N LEU A 20 5.33 -7.02 2.32
CA LEU A 20 4.96 -8.43 2.17
C LEU A 20 3.61 -8.75 2.82
N ALA A 21 3.38 -8.30 4.04
CA ALA A 21 2.14 -8.55 4.78
C ALA A 21 0.92 -7.93 4.07
N VAL A 22 1.06 -6.68 3.58
CA VAL A 22 0.02 -6.01 2.79
C VAL A 22 -0.22 -6.75 1.48
N SER A 23 0.83 -7.22 0.81
CA SER A 23 0.69 -8.04 -0.41
C SER A 23 -0.12 -9.30 -0.14
N PHE A 24 0.17 -10.01 0.95
CA PHE A 24 -0.59 -11.22 1.31
C PHE A 24 -2.00 -10.93 1.82
N SER A 25 -2.28 -9.73 2.34
CA SER A 25 -3.66 -9.34 2.65
C SER A 25 -4.57 -9.39 1.43
N SER A 26 -4.00 -9.30 0.21
CA SER A 26 -4.76 -9.42 -1.03
C SER A 26 -5.31 -10.83 -1.29
N LEU A 27 -4.77 -11.85 -0.62
CA LEU A 27 -5.24 -13.23 -0.68
C LEU A 27 -6.50 -13.45 0.18
N GLN A 28 -6.85 -12.50 1.04
CA GLN A 28 -8.09 -12.57 1.81
C GLN A 28 -9.30 -12.46 0.88
N ASP A 29 -10.39 -13.12 1.25
CA ASP A 29 -11.63 -13.18 0.47
C ASP A 29 -12.22 -11.77 0.23
N SER A 30 -12.09 -11.28 -1.00
CA SER A 30 -12.60 -9.98 -1.47
C SER A 30 -14.12 -9.95 -1.65
N ALA A 31 -14.81 -11.10 -1.55
CA ALA A 31 -16.27 -11.17 -1.69
C ALA A 31 -17.04 -10.71 -0.43
N ARG A 32 -16.39 -10.69 0.75
CA ARG A 32 -17.04 -10.29 2.02
C ARG A 32 -16.53 -8.94 2.51
N VAL A 33 -17.25 -7.86 2.17
CA VAL A 33 -17.07 -6.59 2.88
C VAL A 33 -17.74 -6.69 4.25
N GLN A 34 -16.95 -7.02 5.28
CA GLN A 34 -17.45 -7.23 6.65
C GLN A 34 -18.07 -5.96 7.24
N ASN A 35 -17.60 -4.78 6.85
CA ASN A 35 -18.01 -3.52 7.45
C ASN A 35 -19.10 -2.81 6.63
N LYS A 36 -20.26 -2.53 7.25
CA LYS A 36 -21.40 -1.83 6.64
C LYS A 36 -21.00 -0.44 6.10
N PHE A 37 -20.04 0.23 6.73
CA PHE A 37 -19.54 1.53 6.28
C PHE A 37 -18.74 1.42 4.97
N LEU A 38 -17.79 0.48 4.90
CA LEU A 38 -17.02 0.22 3.67
C LEU A 38 -17.97 -0.20 2.54
N LYS A 39 -18.98 -1.03 2.83
CA LYS A 39 -19.97 -1.47 1.83
C LYS A 39 -20.72 -0.28 1.20
N ARG A 40 -20.98 0.78 1.97
CA ARG A 40 -21.61 2.02 1.47
C ARG A 40 -20.67 2.82 0.55
N ILE A 41 -19.37 2.82 0.82
CA ILE A 41 -18.37 3.50 -0.01
C ILE A 41 -18.19 2.75 -1.33
N TRP A 42 -18.00 1.42 -1.28
CA TRP A 42 -17.77 0.59 -2.46
C TRP A 42 -18.98 0.48 -3.38
N ARG A 43 -20.20 0.56 -2.84
CA ARG A 43 -21.44 0.60 -3.62
C ARG A 43 -21.57 1.84 -4.50
N HIS A 44 -21.03 2.97 -4.06
CA HIS A 44 -21.16 4.24 -4.76
C HIS A 44 -20.06 4.37 -5.83
N PRO A 45 -20.39 4.47 -7.13
CA PRO A 45 -19.41 4.38 -8.22
C PRO A 45 -18.34 5.48 -8.15
N ILE A 46 -18.73 6.70 -7.81
CA ILE A 46 -17.80 7.83 -7.67
C ILE A 46 -16.85 7.64 -6.48
N LYS A 47 -17.36 7.22 -5.31
CA LYS A 47 -16.55 7.11 -4.08
C LYS A 47 -15.57 5.94 -4.15
N GLY A 48 -15.97 4.82 -4.77
CA GLY A 48 -15.06 3.71 -5.03
C GLY A 48 -13.91 4.10 -5.97
N LYS A 49 -14.20 4.80 -7.07
CA LYS A 49 -13.16 5.33 -7.98
C LYS A 49 -12.20 6.30 -7.28
N ILE A 50 -12.72 7.20 -6.45
CA ILE A 50 -11.88 8.13 -5.67
C ILE A 50 -10.94 7.36 -4.72
N LEU A 51 -11.45 6.34 -4.02
CA LEU A 51 -10.63 5.56 -3.10
C LEU A 51 -9.51 4.80 -3.84
N ILE A 52 -9.81 4.21 -4.99
CA ILE A 52 -8.80 3.57 -5.85
C ILE A 52 -7.76 4.60 -6.30
N ALA A 53 -8.18 5.80 -6.72
CA ALA A 53 -7.26 6.86 -7.11
C ALA A 53 -6.35 7.31 -5.96
N ILE A 54 -6.87 7.40 -4.73
CA ILE A 54 -6.08 7.71 -3.52
C ILE A 54 -4.99 6.64 -3.31
N ILE A 55 -5.34 5.35 -3.43
CA ILE A 55 -4.37 4.24 -3.29
C ILE A 55 -3.28 4.35 -4.37
N CYS A 56 -3.65 4.63 -5.63
CA CYS A 56 -2.69 4.85 -6.70
C CYS A 56 -1.74 6.01 -6.41
N ILE A 57 -2.27 7.15 -5.93
CA ILE A 57 -1.46 8.32 -5.56
C ILE A 57 -0.51 7.97 -4.42
N GLN A 58 -0.96 7.19 -3.42
CA GLN A 58 -0.12 6.77 -2.31
C GLN A 58 1.02 5.85 -2.75
N ILE A 59 0.74 4.90 -3.66
CA ILE A 59 1.78 4.04 -4.26
C ILE A 59 2.80 4.89 -5.01
N LEU A 60 2.35 5.78 -5.89
CA LEU A 60 3.23 6.68 -6.64
C LEU A 60 4.07 7.54 -5.70
N PHE A 61 3.47 8.11 -4.66
CA PHE A 61 4.18 8.88 -3.65
C PHE A 61 5.28 8.06 -2.97
N LEU A 62 4.98 6.84 -2.50
CA LEU A 62 5.95 5.96 -1.85
C LEU A 62 7.11 5.61 -2.79
N LEU A 63 6.83 5.28 -4.05
CA LEU A 63 7.86 4.94 -5.04
C LEU A 63 8.71 6.16 -5.41
N SER A 64 8.10 7.31 -5.70
CA SER A 64 8.83 8.53 -6.03
C SER A 64 9.65 9.04 -4.85
N PHE A 65 9.10 8.99 -3.63
CA PHE A 65 9.81 9.38 -2.41
C PHE A 65 10.97 8.43 -2.09
N GLY A 66 10.74 7.11 -2.22
CA GLY A 66 11.77 6.08 -2.11
C GLY A 66 12.92 6.31 -3.09
N LEU A 67 12.59 6.51 -4.36
CA LEU A 67 13.57 6.75 -5.41
C LEU A 67 14.35 8.05 -5.17
N PHE A 68 13.65 9.15 -4.85
CA PHE A 68 14.26 10.43 -4.54
C PHE A 68 15.24 10.31 -3.36
N GLY A 69 14.81 9.69 -2.27
CA GLY A 69 15.66 9.50 -1.09
C GLY A 69 16.89 8.63 -1.35
N TYR A 70 16.75 7.57 -2.15
CA TYR A 70 17.85 6.69 -2.52
C TYR A 70 18.96 7.43 -3.30
N TYR A 71 18.59 8.32 -4.24
CA TYR A 71 19.56 9.06 -5.05
C TYR A 71 20.22 10.23 -4.30
N PHE A 72 19.50 10.92 -3.42
CA PHE A 72 20.01 12.13 -2.76
C PHE A 72 20.85 11.84 -1.51
N LYS A 73 20.66 10.68 -0.88
CA LYS A 73 21.43 10.31 0.32
C LYS A 73 22.73 9.62 -0.07
N LYS A 74 23.80 9.93 0.66
CA LYS A 74 25.13 9.33 0.44
C LYS A 74 25.40 8.14 1.36
N ASP A 75 24.83 8.18 2.56
CA ASP A 75 24.95 7.14 3.58
C ASP A 75 24.23 5.84 3.19
N VAL A 76 24.86 4.70 3.46
CA VAL A 76 24.36 3.37 3.08
C VAL A 76 23.13 2.99 3.91
N ALA A 77 23.17 3.18 5.23
CA ALA A 77 22.05 2.82 6.12
C ALA A 77 20.76 3.57 5.77
N THR A 78 20.90 4.84 5.39
CA THR A 78 19.78 5.67 4.96
C THR A 78 19.23 5.23 3.61
N LYS A 79 20.10 4.82 2.66
CA LYS A 79 19.66 4.28 1.36
C LYS A 79 18.85 3.00 1.52
N ASP A 80 19.25 2.14 2.45
CA ASP A 80 18.55 0.88 2.72
C ASP A 80 17.11 1.13 3.17
N ILE A 81 16.85 2.14 4.01
CA ILE A 81 15.49 2.53 4.39
C ILE A 81 14.66 2.92 3.16
N PHE A 82 15.24 3.68 2.24
CA PHE A 82 14.54 4.08 1.02
C PHE A 82 14.24 2.90 0.09
N ILE A 83 15.10 1.86 0.10
CA ILE A 83 14.76 0.57 -0.53
C ILE A 83 13.54 -0.04 0.17
N GLY A 84 13.52 -0.09 1.50
CA GLY A 84 12.36 -0.57 2.27
C GLY A 84 11.08 0.19 1.95
N VAL A 85 11.13 1.52 1.81
CA VAL A 85 9.98 2.35 1.40
C VAL A 85 9.48 1.96 0.01
N MET A 86 10.39 1.74 -0.95
CA MET A 86 10.03 1.27 -2.29
C MET A 86 9.39 -0.12 -2.25
N VAL A 87 9.95 -1.06 -1.48
CA VAL A 87 9.39 -2.41 -1.31
C VAL A 87 8.01 -2.35 -0.67
N PHE A 88 7.79 -1.49 0.32
CA PHE A 88 6.47 -1.25 0.91
C PHE A 88 5.48 -0.71 -0.14
N GLY A 89 5.89 0.27 -0.94
CA GLY A 89 5.09 0.79 -2.06
C GLY A 89 4.75 -0.27 -3.12
N ILE A 90 5.69 -1.17 -3.43
CA ILE A 90 5.44 -2.31 -4.31
C ILE A 90 4.39 -3.24 -3.69
N GLY A 91 4.49 -3.52 -2.39
CA GLY A 91 3.54 -4.41 -1.72
C GLY A 91 2.11 -3.88 -1.70
N MET A 92 1.94 -2.55 -1.68
CA MET A 92 0.65 -1.88 -1.77
C MET A 92 -0.11 -2.16 -3.10
N PHE A 93 0.55 -2.66 -4.16
CA PHE A 93 -0.15 -3.11 -5.37
C PHE A 93 -1.07 -4.31 -5.11
N GLY A 94 -0.72 -5.20 -4.16
CA GLY A 94 -1.61 -6.28 -3.74
C GLY A 94 -2.92 -5.72 -3.17
N TYR A 95 -2.81 -4.68 -2.33
CA TYR A 95 -3.97 -3.99 -1.78
C TYR A 95 -4.80 -3.28 -2.86
N LEU A 96 -4.15 -2.61 -3.83
CA LEU A 96 -4.82 -1.98 -4.96
C LEU A 96 -5.63 -2.99 -5.80
N LYS A 97 -5.06 -4.17 -6.07
CA LYS A 97 -5.75 -5.25 -6.78
C LYS A 97 -7.03 -5.66 -6.05
N THR A 98 -6.94 -5.92 -4.74
CA THR A 98 -8.10 -6.29 -3.92
C THR A 98 -9.14 -5.17 -3.85
N ALA A 99 -8.71 -3.91 -3.76
CA ALA A 99 -9.61 -2.76 -3.80
C ALA A 99 -10.41 -2.70 -5.12
N ILE A 100 -9.77 -2.98 -6.26
CA ILE A 100 -10.42 -3.04 -7.57
C ILE A 100 -11.42 -4.20 -7.65
N GLU A 101 -11.04 -5.40 -7.18
CA GLU A 101 -11.94 -6.57 -7.13
C GLU A 101 -13.17 -6.32 -6.25
N ILE A 102 -12.98 -5.76 -5.06
CA ILE A 102 -14.09 -5.39 -4.16
C ILE A 102 -15.01 -4.39 -4.84
N PHE A 103 -14.44 -3.37 -5.50
CA PHE A 103 -15.21 -2.36 -6.22
C PHE A 103 -16.01 -2.97 -7.36
N ASP A 104 -15.42 -3.86 -8.16
CA ASP A 104 -16.13 -4.48 -9.28
C ASP A 104 -17.26 -5.42 -8.82
N HIS A 105 -17.08 -6.12 -7.70
CA HIS A 105 -18.12 -6.99 -7.12
C HIS A 105 -19.28 -6.23 -6.46
N HIS A 106 -19.03 -5.03 -5.92
CA HIS A 106 -20.01 -4.32 -5.08
C HIS A 106 -20.61 -3.06 -5.71
N ARG A 107 -20.10 -2.59 -6.85
CA ARG A 107 -20.65 -1.42 -7.54
C ARG A 107 -22.07 -1.69 -8.03
N ILE A 108 -22.96 -0.74 -7.76
CA ILE A 108 -24.39 -0.85 -8.13
C ILE A 108 -24.57 -0.76 -9.66
N ASP A 109 -23.72 0.03 -10.32
CA ASP A 109 -23.74 0.35 -11.77
C ASP A 109 -23.53 -0.87 -12.71
N LYS A 110 -23.23 -2.06 -12.18
CA LYS A 110 -23.04 -3.30 -12.95
C LYS A 110 -24.14 -4.34 -12.69
N ASN A 111 -24.92 -4.14 -11.63
CA ASN A 111 -25.93 -5.10 -11.14
C ASN A 111 -27.37 -4.52 -11.22
N GLU A 112 -27.56 -3.45 -11.98
CA GLU A 112 -28.87 -2.99 -12.47
C GLU A 112 -29.02 -3.28 -13.96
#